data_AF-A0AAE0V9J7-F1
#
_entry.id   AF-A0AAE0V9J7-F1
#
_cell.length_a   1.000
_cell.length_b   1.000
_cell.length_c   1.000
_cell.angle_alpha   90.00
_cell.angle_beta   90.00
_cell.angle_gamma   90.00
#
_symmetry.space_group_name_H-M   'P 1'
#
loop_
_entity.id
_entity.type
_entity.pdbx_description
1 polymer ?
#
loop_
_entity_poly.entity_id
_entity_poly.type
_entity_poly.pdbx_seq_one_letter_code
_entity_poly.pdbx_strand_id
1 'polypeptide(L)'
;MMVVRFLECEASLQGIVGKVQNAIGNYNPIILTDAQGNAILESEGSQYWKQNFGKVLAVPEQDFNSLQGTKRKRLSSRKDDDTAGLGEVSDKIEELVMASQNLPAVTAAIKELTDLAVTQRVLLNAPKLQTIKEGFSCVVCRSAYKTGIL
;
A
#
# COMPACT_ATOMS: atom_id res chain seq x y z
N MET A 1 -13.53 11.49 3.59
CA MET A 1 -12.66 12.16 2.60
C MET A 1 -13.01 13.64 2.59
N MET A 2 -12.06 14.52 2.91
CA MET A 2 -12.24 15.98 2.89
C MET A 2 -11.59 16.54 1.61
N VAL A 3 -12.24 17.50 0.95
CA VAL A 3 -11.69 18.18 -0.23
C VAL A 3 -11.37 19.62 0.15
N VAL A 4 -10.07 19.97 0.15
CA VAL A 4 -9.61 21.34 0.39
C VAL A 4 -9.26 21.98 -0.96
N ARG A 5 -9.83 23.15 -1.24
CA ARG A 5 -9.63 23.88 -2.51
C ARG A 5 -8.62 25.01 -2.33
N PHE A 6 -7.80 25.20 -3.35
CA PHE A 6 -6.72 26.17 -3.38
C PHE A 6 -6.71 26.92 -4.71
N LEU A 7 -6.31 28.18 -4.66
CA LEU A 7 -5.93 29.00 -5.80
C LEU A 7 -4.47 28.72 -6.16
N GLU A 8 -4.08 29.07 -7.39
CA GLU A 8 -2.72 28.86 -7.87
C GLU A 8 -1.68 29.64 -7.05
N CYS A 9 -2.02 30.83 -6.57
CA CYS A 9 -1.16 31.62 -5.66
C CYS A 9 -1.00 31.00 -4.27
N GLU A 10 -1.89 30.08 -3.87
CA GLU A 10 -1.85 29.38 -2.59
C GLU A 10 -1.19 28.00 -2.69
N ALA A 11 -0.78 27.60 -3.90
CA ALA A 11 -0.16 26.31 -4.19
C ALA A 11 1.32 26.26 -3.73
N SER A 12 1.55 26.67 -2.48
CA SER A 12 2.80 26.51 -1.74
C SER A 12 2.59 25.50 -0.61
N LEU A 13 3.67 24.90 -0.13
CA LEU A 13 3.61 23.95 0.98
C LEU A 13 2.92 24.59 2.21
N GLN A 14 3.31 25.81 2.56
CA GLN A 14 2.74 26.56 3.69
C GLN A 14 1.28 26.94 3.46
N GLY A 15 0.92 27.38 2.24
CA GLY A 15 -0.46 27.71 1.89
C GLY A 15 -1.38 26.49 1.99
N ILE A 16 -0.90 25.33 1.55
CA ILE A 16 -1.66 24.08 1.61
C ILE A 16 -1.83 23.62 3.05
N VAL A 17 -0.74 23.56 3.83
CA VAL A 17 -0.77 23.20 5.25
C VAL A 17 -1.75 24.09 6.02
N GLY A 18 -1.66 25.42 5.81
CA GLY A 18 -2.54 26.37 6.48
C GLY A 18 -4.02 26.13 6.24
N LYS A 19 -4.45 25.86 4.99
CA LYS A 19 -5.88 25.55 4.77
C LYS A 19 -6.28 24.18 5.28
N VAL A 20 -5.40 23.19 5.22
CA VAL A 20 -5.70 21.86 5.78
C VAL A 20 -5.95 21.99 7.29
N GLN A 21 -5.10 22.72 8.02
CA GLN A 21 -5.30 22.98 9.45
C GLN A 21 -6.61 23.75 9.71
N ASN A 22 -6.89 24.79 8.94
CA ASN A 22 -8.16 25.53 9.04
C ASN A 22 -9.38 24.65 8.77
N ALA A 23 -9.30 23.74 7.79
CA ALA A 23 -10.41 22.86 7.43
C ALA A 23 -10.63 21.74 8.47
N ILE A 24 -9.58 21.28 9.14
CA ILE A 24 -9.65 20.29 10.22
C ILE A 24 -10.03 20.96 11.56
N GLY A 25 -9.80 22.27 11.71
CA GLY A 25 -9.96 22.98 12.97
C GLY A 25 -8.90 22.59 14.00
N ASN A 26 -7.76 22.06 13.54
CA ASN A 26 -6.66 21.60 14.37
C ASN A 26 -5.34 22.18 13.84
N TYR A 27 -4.66 22.91 14.71
CA TYR A 27 -3.40 23.60 14.42
C TYR A 27 -2.16 22.84 14.91
N ASN A 28 -2.34 21.58 15.32
CA ASN A 28 -1.20 20.69 15.57
C ASN A 28 -0.35 20.57 14.30
N PRO A 29 0.98 20.40 14.44
CA PRO A 29 1.87 20.23 13.30
C PRO A 29 1.46 19.06 12.40
N ILE A 30 1.39 19.33 11.10
CA ILE A 30 1.11 18.34 10.06
C ILE A 30 2.21 18.34 9.02
N ILE A 31 2.48 17.17 8.47
CA ILE A 31 3.42 16.93 7.37
C ILE A 31 2.61 16.50 6.15
N LEU A 32 2.85 17.14 5.01
CA LEU A 32 2.32 16.65 3.74
C LEU A 32 3.25 15.56 3.21
N THR A 33 2.68 14.42 2.83
CA THR A 33 3.43 13.31 2.24
C THR A 33 2.93 12.96 0.86
N ASP A 34 3.82 12.42 0.02
CA ASP A 34 3.44 11.78 -1.23
C ASP A 34 2.75 10.42 -0.97
N ALA A 35 2.35 9.75 -2.06
CA ALA A 35 1.73 8.42 -1.99
C ALA A 35 2.66 7.32 -1.45
N GLN A 36 3.97 7.58 -1.35
CA GLN A 36 4.98 6.67 -0.81
C GLN A 36 5.29 6.97 0.67
N GLY A 37 4.66 8.00 1.25
CA GLY A 37 4.88 8.41 2.63
C GLY A 37 6.18 9.21 2.85
N ASN A 38 6.74 9.80 1.80
CA ASN A 38 7.85 10.73 1.92
C ASN A 38 7.34 12.14 2.17
N ALA A 39 8.01 12.91 3.04
CA ALA A 39 7.67 14.31 3.25
C ALA A 39 7.86 15.09 1.94
N ILE A 40 6.83 15.83 1.56
CA ILE A 40 6.89 16.78 0.46
C ILE A 40 7.61 18.02 0.99
N LEU A 41 8.83 18.22 0.51
CA LEU A 41 9.57 19.46 0.75
C LEU A 41 9.05 20.55 -0.19
N GLU A 42 9.41 21.80 0.09
CA GLU A 42 9.01 22.94 -0.73
C GLU A 42 9.39 22.70 -2.20
N SER A 43 8.39 22.35 -3.01
CA SER A 43 8.58 22.04 -4.42
C SER A 43 8.41 23.28 -5.26
N GLU A 44 9.16 23.37 -6.36
CA GLU A 44 9.04 24.47 -7.31
C GLU A 44 7.68 24.46 -8.04
N GLY A 45 6.72 25.21 -7.49
CA GLY A 45 5.57 25.73 -8.23
C GLY A 45 4.29 24.89 -8.25
N SER A 46 3.23 25.49 -8.82
CA SER A 46 1.86 24.95 -8.90
C SER A 46 1.75 23.66 -9.72
N GLN A 47 2.72 23.38 -10.60
CA GLN A 47 2.72 22.24 -11.50
C GLN A 47 2.82 20.91 -10.75
N TYR A 48 3.65 20.83 -9.71
CA TYR A 48 3.76 19.63 -8.89
C TYR A 48 2.40 19.25 -8.28
N TRP A 49 1.70 20.23 -7.70
CA TRP A 49 0.38 20.02 -7.09
C TRP A 49 -0.67 19.60 -8.11
N LYS A 50 -0.65 20.18 -9.33
CA LYS A 50 -1.53 19.80 -10.44
C LYS A 50 -1.27 18.38 -10.97
N GLN A 51 -0.07 17.83 -10.82
CA GLN A 51 0.23 16.46 -11.26
C GLN A 51 -0.05 15.42 -10.17
N ASN A 52 -0.02 15.84 -8.91
CA ASN A 52 -0.11 14.96 -7.74
C ASN A 52 -1.41 15.16 -6.94
N PHE A 53 -2.41 15.86 -7.48
CA PHE A 53 -3.72 15.99 -6.83
C PHE A 53 -4.31 14.60 -6.57
N GLY A 54 -4.76 14.36 -5.34
CA GLY A 54 -5.28 13.06 -4.90
C GLY A 54 -4.23 12.04 -4.47
N LYS A 55 -2.93 12.35 -4.59
CA LYS A 55 -1.82 11.51 -4.08
C LYS A 55 -1.13 12.08 -2.85
N VAL A 56 -1.52 13.30 -2.45
CA VAL A 56 -0.96 13.99 -1.29
C VAL A 56 -1.81 13.66 -0.06
N LEU A 57 -1.13 13.27 1.02
CA LEU A 57 -1.74 13.00 2.31
C LEU A 57 -1.26 14.03 3.33
N ALA A 58 -2.15 14.44 4.24
CA ALA A 58 -1.78 15.25 5.39
C ALA A 58 -1.74 14.34 6.61
N VAL A 59 -0.58 14.25 7.24
CA VAL A 59 -0.32 13.32 8.35
C VAL A 59 0.13 14.13 9.58
N PRO A 60 -0.37 13.86 10.79
CA PRO A 60 0.15 14.48 12.01
C PRO A 60 1.65 14.24 12.14
N GLU A 61 2.41 15.25 12.56
CA GLU A 61 3.87 15.15 12.67
C GLU A 61 4.31 14.03 13.63
N GLN A 62 3.54 13.79 14.69
CA GLN A 62 3.79 12.69 15.64
C GLN A 62 3.73 11.31 14.95
N ASP A 63 2.74 11.10 14.09
CA ASP A 63 2.56 9.85 13.35
C ASP A 63 3.68 9.71 12.31
N PHE A 64 4.01 10.80 11.60
CA PHE A 64 5.12 10.83 10.67
C PHE A 64 6.45 10.49 11.34
N ASN A 65 6.75 11.08 12.50
CA ASN A 65 7.97 10.83 13.25
C ASN A 65 8.03 9.41 13.81
N SER A 66 6.90 8.83 14.21
CA SER A 66 6.83 7.43 14.63
C SER A 66 7.17 6.49 13.48
N LEU A 67 6.60 6.74 12.29
CA LEU A 67 6.89 5.99 11.07
C LEU A 67 8.34 6.16 10.60
N GLN A 68 8.89 7.38 10.70
CA GLN A 68 10.29 7.65 10.36
C GLN A 68 11.27 7.12 11.40
N GLY A 69 10.89 7.09 12.68
CA GLY A 69 11.66 6.47 13.76
C GLY A 69 11.85 4.98 13.51
N THR A 70 10.80 4.28 13.07
CA THR A 70 10.90 2.89 12.60
C THR A 70 11.81 2.77 11.37
N LYS A 71 11.68 3.66 10.37
CA LYS A 71 12.56 3.68 9.18
C LYS A 71 14.03 4.03 9.49
N ARG A 72 14.31 4.90 10.46
CA ARG A 72 15.68 5.27 10.89
C ARG A 72 16.31 4.24 11.82
N LYS A 73 15.50 3.55 12.65
CA LYS A 73 15.95 2.39 13.42
C LYS A 73 16.36 1.23 12.50
N ARG A 74 15.66 1.05 11.36
CA ARG A 74 16.07 0.13 10.26
C ARG A 74 17.45 0.44 9.65
N LEU A 75 17.93 1.69 9.71
CA LEU A 75 19.23 2.08 9.12
C LEU A 75 20.38 2.11 10.14
N SER A 76 20.09 2.38 11.42
CA SER A 76 21.08 2.38 12.50
C SER A 76 21.32 0.99 13.12
N SER A 77 20.36 0.07 13.03
CA SER A 77 20.47 -1.33 13.44
C SER A 77 21.32 -2.21 12.49
N ARG A 78 22.27 -1.61 11.78
CA ARG A 78 23.31 -2.30 10.98
C ARG A 78 24.61 -2.50 11.75
N LYS A 79 24.67 -2.04 13.00
CA LYS A 79 25.75 -2.27 13.95
C LYS A 79 25.14 -2.75 15.26
N ASP A 80 24.75 -4.02 15.30
CA ASP A 80 25.10 -4.93 16.40
C ASP A 80 24.42 -6.28 16.13
N ASP A 81 25.29 -7.29 16.14
CA ASP A 81 25.04 -8.69 15.83
C ASP A 81 23.96 -9.30 16.75
N ASP A 82 23.32 -10.37 16.29
CA ASP A 82 22.36 -11.26 16.98
C ASP A 82 20.85 -10.90 17.00
N THR A 83 20.43 -9.63 16.85
CA THR A 83 18.99 -9.29 16.66
C THR A 83 18.55 -9.05 15.21
N ALA A 84 19.50 -9.00 14.28
CA ALA A 84 19.27 -8.69 12.86
C ALA A 84 18.30 -9.68 12.19
N GLY A 85 18.34 -10.96 12.57
CA GLY A 85 17.46 -11.98 11.99
C GLY A 85 16.00 -11.84 12.42
N LEU A 86 15.72 -11.39 13.65
CA LEU A 86 14.35 -11.28 14.15
C LEU A 86 13.63 -10.07 13.55
N GLY A 87 14.34 -8.97 13.33
CA GLY A 87 13.81 -7.78 12.65
C GLY A 87 13.44 -8.07 11.20
N GLU A 88 14.32 -8.77 10.47
CA GLU A 88 14.05 -9.20 9.09
C GLU A 88 12.86 -10.15 9.00
N VAL A 89 12.75 -11.10 9.94
CA VAL A 89 11.59 -12.01 10.01
C VAL A 89 10.30 -11.24 10.30
N SER A 90 10.33 -10.26 11.21
CA SER A 90 9.17 -9.42 11.51
C SER A 90 8.74 -8.60 10.29
N ASP A 91 9.67 -8.00 9.56
CA ASP A 91 9.38 -7.22 8.34
C ASP A 91 8.77 -8.11 7.24
N LYS A 92 9.30 -9.33 7.06
CA LYS A 92 8.73 -10.34 6.12
C LYS A 92 7.33 -10.80 6.52
N ILE A 93 7.05 -10.91 7.82
CA ILE A 93 5.71 -11.25 8.32
C ILE A 93 4.74 -10.11 8.04
N GLU A 94 5.13 -8.86 8.27
CA GLU A 94 4.29 -7.69 7.99
C GLU A 94 3.95 -7.58 6.49
N GLU A 95 4.96 -7.77 5.62
CA GLU A 95 4.76 -7.81 4.17
C GLU A 95 3.77 -8.92 3.75
N LEU A 96 3.91 -10.13 4.34
CA LEU A 96 3.00 -11.24 4.09
C LEU A 96 1.58 -10.94 4.57
N VAL A 97 1.43 -10.31 5.74
CA VAL A 97 0.12 -9.89 6.27
C VAL A 97 -0.55 -8.92 5.31
N MET A 98 0.16 -7.89 4.84
CA MET A 98 -0.38 -6.92 3.89
C MET A 98 -0.79 -7.55 2.55
N ALA A 99 0.03 -8.48 2.04
CA ALA A 99 -0.32 -9.23 0.83
C ALA A 99 -1.56 -10.13 1.03
N SER A 100 -1.71 -10.71 2.23
CA SER A 100 -2.80 -11.63 2.56
C SER A 100 -4.16 -10.96 2.77
N GLN A 101 -4.19 -9.68 3.16
CA GLN A 101 -5.43 -8.93 3.42
C GLN A 101 -6.35 -8.85 2.19
N ASN A 102 -5.78 -8.91 0.99
CA ASN A 102 -6.54 -8.88 -0.27
C ASN A 102 -6.98 -10.27 -0.73
N LEU A 103 -6.49 -11.36 -0.13
CA LEU A 103 -6.86 -12.73 -0.52
C LEU A 103 -8.35 -13.03 -0.38
N PRO A 104 -9.08 -12.58 0.67
CA PRO A 104 -10.52 -12.79 0.76
C PRO A 104 -11.29 -12.18 -0.42
N ALA A 105 -10.89 -10.99 -0.88
CA ALA A 105 -11.48 -10.35 -2.05
C ALA A 105 -11.17 -11.14 -3.34
N VAL A 106 -9.96 -11.67 -3.48
CA VAL A 106 -9.58 -12.55 -4.59
C VAL A 106 -10.40 -13.85 -4.55
N THR A 107 -10.57 -14.46 -3.37
CA THR A 107 -11.41 -15.66 -3.20
C THR A 107 -12.87 -15.38 -3.55
N ALA A 108 -13.41 -14.23 -3.14
CA ALA A 108 -14.77 -13.82 -3.50
C ALA A 108 -14.93 -13.65 -5.02
N ALA A 109 -14.01 -12.97 -5.68
CA ALA A 109 -14.03 -12.80 -7.14
C ALA A 109 -13.94 -14.14 -7.89
N ILE A 110 -13.08 -15.07 -7.43
CA ILE A 110 -13.00 -16.42 -8.02
C ILE A 110 -14.34 -17.16 -7.83
N LYS A 111 -14.98 -17.03 -6.67
CA LYS A 111 -16.27 -17.67 -6.40
C LYS A 111 -17.37 -17.11 -7.32
N GLU A 112 -17.47 -15.79 -7.46
CA GLU A 112 -18.42 -15.14 -8.37
C GLU A 112 -18.19 -15.57 -9.83
N LEU A 113 -16.94 -15.61 -10.28
CA LEU A 113 -16.60 -16.10 -11.62
C LEU A 113 -16.97 -17.57 -11.81
N THR A 114 -16.82 -18.39 -10.78
CA THR A 114 -17.21 -19.81 -10.79
C THR A 114 -18.73 -19.95 -10.88
N ASP A 115 -19.47 -19.23 -10.05
CA ASP A 115 -20.94 -19.25 -10.05
C ASP A 115 -21.51 -18.77 -11.39
N LEU A 116 -20.90 -17.72 -11.98
CA LEU A 116 -21.23 -17.24 -13.32
C LEU A 116 -20.96 -18.28 -14.41
N ALA A 117 -19.80 -18.95 -14.37
CA ALA A 117 -19.45 -19.98 -15.34
C ALA A 117 -20.41 -21.18 -15.30
N VAL A 118 -20.84 -21.58 -14.09
CA VAL A 118 -21.85 -22.63 -13.87
C VAL A 118 -23.21 -22.21 -14.43
N THR A 119 -23.64 -20.99 -14.12
CA THR A 119 -24.94 -20.45 -14.54
C THR A 119 -25.02 -20.29 -16.07
N GLN A 120 -23.93 -19.83 -16.70
CA GLN A 120 -23.86 -19.61 -18.14
C GLN A 120 -23.52 -20.87 -18.95
N ARG A 121 -23.38 -22.04 -18.31
CA ARG A 121 -22.97 -23.32 -18.93
C ARG A 121 -21.78 -23.13 -19.88
N VAL A 122 -20.76 -22.40 -19.43
CA VAL A 122 -19.56 -22.17 -20.25
C VAL A 122 -18.87 -23.51 -20.47
N LEU A 123 -19.00 -24.06 -21.68
CA LEU A 123 -18.32 -25.28 -22.08
C LEU A 123 -16.84 -24.97 -22.30
N LEU A 124 -16.04 -25.16 -21.25
CA LEU A 124 -14.59 -25.12 -21.35
C LEU A 124 -14.09 -26.44 -21.92
N ASN A 125 -13.34 -26.38 -23.03
CA ASN A 125 -12.59 -27.54 -23.50
C ASN A 125 -11.43 -27.84 -22.52
N ALA A 126 -11.00 -29.11 -22.47
CA ALA A 126 -9.97 -29.57 -21.55
C ALA A 126 -8.67 -28.72 -21.55
N PRO A 127 -8.17 -28.21 -22.70
CA PRO A 127 -6.99 -27.34 -22.71
C PRO A 127 -7.21 -26.01 -21.99
N LYS A 128 -8.34 -25.32 -22.22
CA LYS A 128 -8.63 -24.03 -21.57
C LYS A 128 -8.81 -24.20 -20.06
N LEU A 129 -9.45 -25.28 -19.63
CA LEU A 129 -9.58 -25.60 -18.21
C LEU A 129 -8.21 -25.83 -17.55
N GLN A 130 -7.30 -26.51 -18.23
CA GLN A 130 -5.94 -26.75 -17.74
C GLN A 130 -5.16 -25.43 -17.58
N THR A 131 -5.24 -24.54 -18.58
CA THR A 131 -4.60 -23.21 -18.51
C THR A 131 -5.10 -22.39 -17.32
N ILE A 132 -6.41 -22.39 -17.07
CA ILE A 132 -7.01 -21.70 -15.93
C ILE A 132 -6.51 -22.32 -14.61
N LYS A 133 -6.57 -23.65 -14.47
CA LYS A 133 -6.09 -24.34 -13.26
C LYS A 133 -4.61 -24.04 -12.97
N GLU A 134 -3.78 -23.95 -13.99
CA GLU A 134 -2.36 -23.61 -13.81
C GLU A 134 -2.16 -22.14 -13.41
N GLY A 135 -2.91 -21.22 -14.01
CA GLY A 135 -2.84 -19.79 -13.68
C GLY A 135 -3.29 -19.45 -12.26
N PHE A 136 -4.23 -20.22 -11.69
CA PHE A 136 -4.71 -20.05 -10.32
C PHE A 136 -4.06 -21.00 -9.30
N SER A 137 -3.11 -21.84 -9.72
CA SER A 137 -2.41 -22.72 -8.81
C SER A 137 -1.43 -21.93 -7.93
N CYS A 138 -1.52 -22.11 -6.61
CA CYS A 138 -0.54 -21.54 -5.70
C CYS A 138 0.84 -22.13 -5.99
N VAL A 139 1.82 -21.27 -6.29
CA VAL A 139 3.20 -21.67 -6.65
C VAL A 139 3.85 -22.47 -5.51
N VAL A 140 3.53 -22.15 -4.26
CA VAL A 140 4.01 -22.86 -3.06
C VAL A 140 3.33 -24.23 -2.89
N CYS A 141 2.01 -24.31 -3.09
CA CYS A 141 1.31 -25.60 -3.02
C CYS A 141 1.72 -26.53 -4.18
N ARG A 142 2.00 -25.95 -5.36
CA ARG A 142 2.43 -26.69 -6.56
C ARG A 142 3.85 -27.27 -6.39
N SER A 143 4.74 -26.57 -5.70
CA SER A 143 6.06 -27.09 -5.36
C SER A 143 6.00 -28.15 -4.27
N ALA A 144 5.24 -27.92 -3.18
CA ALA A 144 5.07 -28.89 -2.09
C ALA A 144 4.48 -30.23 -2.55
N TYR A 145 3.53 -30.20 -3.49
CA TYR A 145 2.95 -31.41 -4.08
C TYR A 145 3.93 -32.17 -4.99
N LYS A 146 4.87 -31.47 -5.64
CA LYS A 146 5.89 -32.09 -6.50
C LYS A 146 7.07 -32.66 -5.73
N THR A 147 7.40 -32.10 -4.57
CA THR A 147 8.47 -32.60 -3.68
C THR A 147 8.01 -33.62 -2.64
N GLY A 148 6.71 -33.95 -2.58
CA GLY A 148 6.19 -35.01 -1.71
C GLY A 148 6.29 -34.72 -0.22
N ILE A 149 6.14 -33.45 0.18
CA ILE A 149 6.22 -33.02 1.59
C ILE A 149 4.84 -33.02 2.28
N LEU A 150 3.78 -33.42 1.57
CA LEU A 150 2.44 -33.72 2.11
C LEU A 150 1.96 -35.07 1.54
#